data_AF-A0A2V7T892-F1
#
_entry.id   AF-A0A2V7T892-F1
#
_cell.length_a   1.000
_cell.length_b   1.000
_cell.length_c   1.000
_cell.angle_alpha   90.00
_cell.angle_beta   90.00
_cell.angle_gamma   90.00
#
_symmetry.space_group_name_H-M   'P 1'
#
loop_
_entity.id
_entity.type
_entity.pdbx_description
1 polymer ?
#
loop_
_entity_poly.entity_id
_entity_poly.type
_entity_poly.pdbx_seq_one_letter_code
_entity_poly.pdbx_strand_id
1 'polypeptide(L)'
;MTDLWHRPWPWYVTGPLVGLIAVSLLAIGSKQLGVSSNLRHLCAMLAPGKVSYFGYDWRREGLWNLVFILGPHPVAITPAAVTSLAKLGIRDFSGLVPHELFTWHMLLTPRGLIMFVGGGFLIGFGTAYAGGCTSGHGITGLAGLQLASLVTVIAFFAAGAAASFVVLPLLVPR
;
A
#
# COMPACT_ATOMS: atom_id res chain seq x y z
N MET A 1 3.55 31.16 3.74
CA MET A 1 2.68 30.40 4.67
C MET A 1 2.28 29.01 4.13
N THR A 2 2.43 28.75 2.83
CA THR A 2 2.19 27.43 2.21
C THR A 2 3.33 26.41 2.47
N ASP A 3 4.55 26.85 2.80
CA ASP A 3 5.70 25.96 3.03
C ASP A 3 5.57 25.02 4.24
N LEU A 4 4.74 25.38 5.23
CA LEU A 4 4.54 24.58 6.44
C LEU A 4 3.81 23.25 6.17
N TRP A 5 2.93 23.25 5.16
CA TRP A 5 2.08 22.09 4.82
C TRP A 5 2.73 21.15 3.82
N HIS A 6 3.65 21.65 3.00
CA HIS A 6 4.33 20.85 1.96
C HIS A 6 5.67 20.26 2.41
N ARG A 7 6.20 20.66 3.58
CA ARG A 7 7.42 20.05 4.13
C ARG A 7 7.10 18.67 4.75
N PRO A 8 8.01 17.68 4.67
CA PRO A 8 7.84 16.43 5.38
C PRO A 8 7.87 16.67 6.90
N TRP A 9 6.85 16.20 7.60
CA TRP A 9 6.77 16.33 9.05
C TRP A 9 7.56 15.21 9.74
N PRO A 10 8.18 15.47 10.90
CA PRO A 10 8.88 14.43 11.65
C PRO A 10 7.96 13.28 12.04
N TRP A 11 8.51 12.06 12.05
CA TRP A 11 7.77 10.82 12.34
C TRP A 11 7.11 10.82 13.73
N TYR A 12 7.73 11.48 14.71
CA TYR A 12 7.20 11.59 16.07
C TYR A 12 6.00 12.55 16.19
N VAL A 13 5.73 13.36 15.16
CA VAL A 13 4.52 14.19 15.08
C VAL A 13 3.45 13.48 14.28
N THR A 14 3.82 12.96 13.10
CA THR A 14 2.88 12.27 12.20
C THR A 14 2.37 10.96 12.77
N GLY A 15 3.20 10.17 13.45
CA GLY A 15 2.82 8.90 14.06
C GLY A 15 1.69 9.04 15.08
N PRO A 16 1.85 9.86 16.14
CA PRO A 16 0.78 10.11 17.10
C PRO A 16 -0.48 10.69 16.47
N LEU A 17 -0.36 11.59 15.49
CA LEU A 17 -1.50 12.16 14.75
C LEU A 17 -2.28 11.07 14.01
N VAL A 18 -1.60 10.19 13.26
CA VAL A 18 -2.22 9.06 12.55
C VAL A 18 -2.89 8.10 13.54
N GLY A 19 -2.24 7.81 14.66
CA GLY A 19 -2.81 6.97 15.72
C GLY A 19 -4.07 7.60 16.33
N LEU A 20 -4.07 8.90 16.59
CA LEU A 20 -5.21 9.62 17.16
C LEU A 20 -6.39 9.65 16.18
N ILE A 21 -6.12 9.85 14.89
CA ILE A 21 -7.14 9.74 13.83
C ILE A 21 -7.72 8.32 13.80
N ALA A 22 -6.88 7.29 13.85
CA ALA A 22 -7.31 5.90 13.83
C ALA A 22 -8.21 5.56 15.03
N VAL A 23 -7.80 5.95 16.24
CA VAL A 23 -8.57 5.76 17.48
C VAL A 23 -9.88 6.55 17.42
N SER A 24 -9.86 7.77 16.91
CA SER A 24 -11.07 8.59 16.76
C SER A 24 -12.06 7.96 15.79
N LEU A 25 -11.58 7.40 14.67
CA LEU A 25 -12.44 6.71 13.69
C LEU A 25 -13.02 5.39 14.23
N LEU A 26 -12.23 4.66 15.01
CA LEU A 26 -12.69 3.49 15.76
C LEU A 26 -13.76 3.88 16.78
N ALA A 27 -13.54 4.95 17.54
CA ALA A 27 -14.43 5.40 18.61
C ALA A 27 -15.76 6.00 18.09
N ILE A 28 -15.73 6.76 16.99
CA ILE A 28 -16.91 7.48 16.47
C ILE A 28 -17.76 6.60 15.55
N GLY A 29 -17.15 5.68 14.80
CA GLY A 29 -17.88 4.96 13.76
C GLY A 29 -17.50 3.49 13.58
N SER A 30 -16.63 2.92 14.43
CA SER A 30 -16.07 1.57 14.24
C SER A 30 -15.50 1.33 12.81
N LYS A 31 -15.07 2.41 12.14
CA LYS A 31 -14.65 2.36 10.74
C LYS A 31 -13.17 2.01 10.65
N GLN A 32 -12.85 1.09 9.74
CA GLN A 32 -11.47 0.66 9.48
C GLN A 32 -10.85 1.46 8.34
N LEU A 33 -9.58 1.86 8.51
CA LEU A 33 -8.78 2.55 7.48
C LEU A 33 -8.15 1.52 6.54
N GLY A 34 -8.80 1.26 5.42
CA GLY A 34 -8.33 0.33 4.39
C GLY A 34 -8.20 0.99 3.04
N VAL A 35 -7.01 0.93 2.43
CA VAL A 35 -6.83 1.31 1.01
C VAL A 35 -7.16 0.13 0.09
N SER A 36 -6.88 -1.11 0.50
CA SER A 36 -7.19 -2.30 -0.32
C SER A 36 -8.69 -2.58 -0.45
N SER A 37 -9.50 -2.16 0.53
CA SER A 37 -10.96 -2.25 0.45
C SER A 37 -11.49 -1.45 -0.75
N ASN A 38 -10.86 -0.33 -1.12
CA ASN A 38 -11.23 0.46 -2.30
C ASN A 38 -11.11 -0.32 -3.61
N LEU A 39 -10.04 -1.11 -3.77
CA LEU A 39 -9.90 -1.99 -4.94
C LEU A 39 -10.98 -3.07 -4.93
N ARG A 40 -11.30 -3.65 -3.77
CA ARG A 40 -12.40 -4.62 -3.63
C ARG A 40 -13.76 -4.01 -3.97
N HIS A 41 -14.03 -2.77 -3.54
CA HIS A 41 -15.25 -2.04 -3.87
C HIS A 41 -15.35 -1.80 -5.38
N LEU A 42 -14.25 -1.40 -6.03
CA LEU A 42 -14.20 -1.21 -7.48
C LEU A 42 -14.43 -2.53 -8.24
N CYS A 43 -13.85 -3.64 -7.79
CA CYS A 43 -14.11 -4.96 -8.36
C CYS A 43 -15.58 -5.40 -8.16
N ALA A 44 -16.18 -5.11 -7.01
CA ALA A 44 -17.60 -5.40 -6.75
C ALA A 44 -18.55 -4.56 -7.61
N MET A 45 -18.17 -3.33 -7.97
CA MET A 45 -18.91 -2.47 -8.91
C MET A 45 -18.85 -3.01 -10.35
N LEU A 46 -17.68 -3.45 -10.81
CA LEU A 46 -17.44 -3.85 -12.20
C LEU A 46 -17.87 -5.29 -12.49
N ALA A 47 -17.86 -6.17 -11.48
CA ALA A 47 -18.26 -7.57 -11.61
C ALA A 47 -19.27 -7.99 -10.51
N PRO A 48 -20.45 -7.36 -10.44
CA PRO A 48 -21.45 -7.71 -9.43
C PRO A 48 -21.95 -9.15 -9.63
N GLY A 49 -21.90 -9.96 -8.57
CA GLY A 49 -22.66 -11.21 -8.49
C GLY A 49 -22.02 -12.49 -9.06
N LYS A 50 -20.82 -12.45 -9.67
CA LYS A 50 -20.17 -13.68 -10.17
C LYS A 50 -19.35 -14.45 -9.11
N VAL A 51 -19.02 -13.81 -7.97
CA VAL A 51 -18.22 -14.40 -6.90
C VAL A 51 -18.78 -13.94 -5.55
N SER A 52 -19.01 -14.88 -4.62
CA SER A 52 -19.59 -14.59 -3.29
C SER A 52 -18.79 -13.55 -2.50
N TYR A 53 -17.46 -13.52 -2.68
CA TYR A 53 -16.56 -12.53 -2.09
C TYR A 53 -16.89 -11.07 -2.47
N PHE A 54 -17.48 -10.84 -3.65
CA PHE A 54 -17.88 -9.51 -4.13
C PHE A 54 -19.38 -9.20 -3.93
N GLY A 55 -20.16 -10.16 -3.43
CA GLY A 55 -21.60 -10.01 -3.20
C GLY A 55 -21.94 -9.31 -1.87
N TYR A 56 -21.48 -8.07 -1.68
CA TYR A 56 -21.78 -7.28 -0.48
C TYR A 56 -22.19 -5.83 -0.83
N ASP A 57 -22.83 -5.13 0.10
CA ASP A 57 -23.30 -3.75 -0.10
C ASP A 57 -22.14 -2.74 0.01
N TRP A 58 -21.35 -2.65 -1.06
CA TRP A 58 -20.19 -1.78 -1.15
C TRP A 58 -20.53 -0.30 -0.95
N ARG A 59 -21.78 0.13 -1.20
CA ARG A 59 -22.21 1.53 -1.06
C ARG A 59 -22.28 1.94 0.42
N ARG A 60 -22.74 1.04 1.30
CA ARG A 60 -22.82 1.32 2.74
C ARG A 60 -21.47 1.23 3.43
N GLU A 61 -20.61 0.28 3.05
CA GLU A 61 -19.34 0.02 3.73
C GLU A 61 -18.16 0.84 3.17
N GLY A 62 -18.15 1.14 1.86
CA GLY A 62 -16.97 1.61 1.15
C GLY A 62 -16.88 3.09 0.83
N LEU A 63 -18.01 3.80 0.80
CA LEU A 63 -18.07 5.20 0.34
C LEU A 63 -17.17 6.15 1.14
N TRP A 64 -16.98 5.85 2.43
CA TRP A 64 -16.06 6.59 3.30
C TRP A 64 -14.59 6.35 2.96
N ASN A 65 -14.24 5.12 2.56
CA ASN A 65 -12.85 4.77 2.23
C ASN A 65 -12.43 5.29 0.84
N LEU A 66 -13.37 5.53 -0.08
CA LEU A 66 -13.09 6.08 -1.41
C LEU A 66 -12.47 7.48 -1.37
N VAL A 67 -12.68 8.23 -0.27
CA VAL A 67 -12.04 9.55 -0.04
C VAL A 67 -10.51 9.43 -0.03
N PHE A 68 -9.95 8.30 0.38
CA PHE A 68 -8.50 8.08 0.45
C PHE A 68 -7.84 7.79 -0.91
N ILE A 69 -8.60 7.70 -2.01
CA ILE A 69 -8.05 7.52 -3.37
C ILE A 69 -7.62 8.86 -4.00
N LEU A 70 -8.11 9.98 -3.45
CA LEU A 70 -7.86 11.31 -4.00
C LEU A 70 -6.53 11.87 -3.50
N GLY A 71 -5.47 11.74 -4.29
CA GLY A 71 -4.32 12.64 -4.18
C GLY A 71 -3.01 12.08 -4.73
N PRO A 72 -2.31 12.81 -5.62
CA PRO A 72 -0.87 12.60 -5.79
C PRO A 72 -0.18 13.07 -4.51
N HIS A 73 0.38 12.14 -3.74
CA HIS A 73 1.20 12.48 -2.58
C HIS A 73 2.64 12.72 -3.05
N PRO A 74 3.24 13.89 -2.80
CA PRO A 74 4.66 14.09 -3.06
C PRO A 74 5.44 13.06 -2.23
N VAL A 75 6.16 12.16 -2.90
CA VAL A 75 6.97 11.15 -2.23
C VAL A 75 8.29 11.80 -1.85
N ALA A 76 8.43 12.16 -0.57
CA ALA A 76 9.70 12.59 -0.02
C ALA A 76 10.58 11.34 0.21
N ILE A 77 11.50 11.07 -0.72
CA ILE A 77 12.46 9.96 -0.59
C ILE A 77 13.66 10.43 0.24
N THR A 78 14.06 9.63 1.23
CA THR A 78 15.24 9.96 2.04
C THR A 78 16.53 9.80 1.24
N PRO A 79 17.59 10.59 1.51
CA PRO A 79 18.87 10.45 0.80
C PRO A 79 19.45 9.02 0.87
N ALA A 80 19.28 8.35 2.00
CA ALA A 80 19.70 6.96 2.19
C ALA A 80 18.95 5.97 1.28
N ALA A 81 17.66 6.20 1.05
CA ALA A 81 16.87 5.41 0.12
C ALA A 81 17.33 5.64 -1.33
N VAL A 82 17.59 6.90 -1.72
CA VAL A 82 18.15 7.23 -3.05
C VAL A 82 19.47 6.50 -3.28
N THR A 83 20.39 6.52 -2.32
CA THR A 83 21.68 5.79 -2.43
C THR A 83 21.47 4.28 -2.57
N SER A 84 20.50 3.72 -1.86
CA SER A 84 20.22 2.28 -1.90
C SER A 84 19.59 1.85 -3.22
N LEU A 85 18.64 2.64 -3.75
CA LEU A 85 18.01 2.39 -5.04
C LEU A 85 18.98 2.63 -6.21
N ALA A 86 19.89 3.61 -6.10
CA ALA A 86 20.94 3.83 -7.09
C ALA A 86 21.87 2.62 -7.25
N LYS A 87 22.15 1.87 -6.17
CA LYS A 87 22.92 0.61 -6.24
C LYS A 87 22.18 -0.51 -7.00
N LEU A 88 20.86 -0.43 -7.07
CA LEU A 88 20.01 -1.36 -7.83
C LEU A 88 19.85 -0.95 -9.30
N GLY A 89 20.47 0.16 -9.73
CA GLY A 89 20.38 0.66 -11.10
C GLY A 89 19.28 1.71 -11.32
N ILE A 90 18.54 2.09 -10.26
CA ILE A 90 17.45 3.08 -10.36
C ILE A 90 18.00 4.50 -10.22
N ARG A 91 17.88 5.34 -11.26
CA ARG A 91 18.49 6.68 -11.27
C ARG A 91 17.48 7.82 -11.35
N ASP A 92 16.29 7.55 -11.87
CA ASP A 92 15.22 8.54 -11.96
C ASP A 92 14.22 8.43 -10.80
N PHE A 93 14.13 9.52 -10.01
CA PHE A 93 13.21 9.68 -8.88
C PHE A 93 12.30 10.90 -9.05
N SER A 94 12.22 11.48 -10.25
CA SER A 94 11.43 12.68 -10.52
C SER A 94 9.91 12.43 -10.50
N GLY A 95 9.49 11.19 -10.80
CA GLY A 95 8.11 10.76 -10.80
C GLY A 95 7.71 9.92 -9.57
N LEU A 96 6.42 9.57 -9.49
CA LEU A 96 5.88 8.65 -8.47
C LEU A 96 6.44 7.22 -8.60
N VAL A 97 6.88 6.86 -9.80
CA VAL A 97 7.46 5.56 -10.13
C VAL A 97 8.68 5.74 -11.02
N PRO A 98 9.71 4.89 -10.92
CA PRO A 98 10.89 4.99 -11.77
C PRO A 98 10.56 4.63 -13.23
N HIS A 99 10.81 5.54 -14.18
CA HIS A 99 10.54 5.31 -15.60
C HIS A 99 11.29 4.09 -16.16
N GLU A 100 12.47 3.79 -15.61
CA GLU A 100 13.33 2.66 -15.98
C GLU A 100 12.63 1.31 -15.77
N LEU A 101 11.75 1.21 -14.77
CA LEU A 101 10.97 0.01 -14.49
C LEU A 101 9.60 0.03 -15.20
N PHE A 102 9.01 1.22 -15.33
CA PHE A 102 7.65 1.41 -15.86
C PHE A 102 7.63 1.84 -17.33
N THR A 103 8.44 1.19 -18.17
CA THR A 103 8.44 1.39 -19.63
C THR A 103 7.68 0.26 -20.32
N TRP A 104 6.94 0.56 -21.40
CA TRP A 104 6.21 -0.43 -22.22
C TRP A 104 7.06 -1.63 -22.63
N HIS A 105 8.34 -1.38 -22.93
CA HIS A 105 9.28 -2.42 -23.29
C HIS A 105 9.56 -3.38 -22.12
N MET A 106 9.77 -2.85 -20.90
CA MET A 106 9.99 -3.66 -19.69
C MET A 106 8.75 -4.48 -19.32
N LEU A 107 7.56 -3.92 -19.47
CA LEU A 107 6.29 -4.62 -19.21
C LEU A 107 6.10 -5.89 -20.06
N LEU A 108 6.63 -5.89 -21.28
CA LEU A 108 6.56 -7.03 -22.21
C LEU A 108 7.70 -8.04 -22.01
N THR A 109 8.68 -7.76 -21.15
CA THR A 109 9.73 -8.73 -20.82
C THR A 109 9.21 -9.77 -19.81
N PRO A 110 9.73 -11.01 -19.82
CA PRO A 110 9.37 -12.00 -18.82
C PRO A 110 9.62 -11.53 -17.37
N ARG A 111 10.71 -10.78 -17.14
CA ARG A 111 11.05 -10.23 -15.81
C ARG A 111 10.07 -9.17 -15.36
N GLY A 112 9.72 -8.23 -16.25
CA GLY A 112 8.70 -7.23 -15.97
C GLY A 112 7.34 -7.85 -15.73
N LEU A 113 6.93 -8.83 -16.55
CA LEU A 113 5.66 -9.53 -16.36
C LEU A 113 5.58 -10.21 -14.98
N ILE A 114 6.65 -10.90 -14.56
CA ILE A 114 6.73 -11.51 -13.22
C ILE A 114 6.65 -10.43 -12.13
N MET A 115 7.37 -9.31 -12.27
CA MET A 115 7.34 -8.21 -11.30
C MET A 115 5.96 -7.57 -11.17
N PHE A 116 5.33 -7.22 -12.29
CA PHE A 116 4.10 -6.43 -12.28
C PHE A 116 2.85 -7.30 -12.15
N VAL A 117 2.71 -8.31 -13.01
CA VAL A 117 1.53 -9.19 -12.99
C VAL A 117 1.64 -10.17 -11.84
N GLY A 118 2.81 -10.81 -11.68
CA GLY A 118 3.04 -11.72 -10.56
C GLY A 118 2.99 -11.00 -9.22
N GLY A 119 3.69 -9.87 -9.08
CA GLY A 119 3.65 -9.05 -7.87
C GLY A 119 2.26 -8.49 -7.57
N GLY A 120 1.57 -7.93 -8.56
CA GLY A 120 0.21 -7.42 -8.41
C GLY A 120 -0.78 -8.52 -8.01
N PHE A 121 -0.68 -9.70 -8.62
CA PHE A 121 -1.47 -10.86 -8.25
C PHE A 121 -1.22 -11.29 -6.81
N LEU A 122 0.05 -11.43 -6.39
CA LEU A 122 0.41 -11.81 -5.03
C LEU A 122 -0.08 -10.80 -3.99
N ILE A 123 -0.02 -9.50 -4.29
CA ILE A 123 -0.55 -8.45 -3.41
C ILE A 123 -2.09 -8.54 -3.33
N GLY A 124 -2.77 -8.67 -4.47
CA GLY A 124 -4.24 -8.79 -4.52
C GLY A 124 -4.74 -10.03 -3.78
N PHE A 125 -4.16 -11.20 -4.08
CA PHE A 125 -4.46 -12.46 -3.42
C PHE A 125 -4.12 -12.39 -1.92
N GLY A 126 -2.92 -11.92 -1.57
CA GLY A 126 -2.44 -11.86 -0.19
C GLY A 126 -3.29 -10.93 0.69
N THR A 127 -3.69 -9.77 0.18
CA THR A 127 -4.58 -8.85 0.91
C THR A 127 -5.98 -9.43 1.10
N ALA A 128 -6.51 -10.16 0.11
CA ALA A 128 -7.79 -10.87 0.24
C ALA A 128 -7.69 -12.01 1.26
N TYR A 129 -6.60 -12.78 1.23
CA TYR A 129 -6.33 -13.89 2.14
C TYR A 129 -6.12 -13.44 3.59
N ALA A 130 -5.37 -12.35 3.80
CA ALA A 130 -5.15 -11.76 5.12
C ALA A 130 -6.40 -11.04 5.68
N GLY A 131 -7.39 -10.76 4.84
CA GLY A 131 -8.58 -9.99 5.20
C GLY A 131 -8.31 -8.48 5.34
N GLY A 132 -7.21 -7.98 4.78
CA GLY A 132 -6.80 -6.58 4.91
C GLY A 132 -5.41 -6.28 4.33
N CYS A 133 -5.06 -5.00 4.28
CA CYS A 133 -3.72 -4.53 3.93
C CYS A 133 -2.95 -4.02 5.16
N THR A 134 -1.72 -3.56 4.93
CA THR A 134 -0.86 -2.95 5.95
C THR A 134 -1.53 -1.80 6.69
N SER A 135 -2.30 -0.92 6.02
CA SER A 135 -3.04 0.15 6.69
C SER A 135 -4.15 -0.39 7.61
N GLY A 136 -4.89 -1.42 7.16
CA GLY A 136 -5.99 -2.00 7.94
C GLY A 136 -5.50 -2.71 9.19
N HIS A 137 -4.53 -3.62 9.06
CA HIS A 137 -3.97 -4.34 10.20
C HIS A 137 -3.03 -3.46 11.04
N GLY A 138 -2.20 -2.63 10.40
CA GLY A 138 -1.18 -1.84 11.07
C GLY A 138 -1.69 -0.59 11.76
N ILE A 139 -2.61 0.15 11.14
CA ILE A 139 -3.16 1.38 11.74
C ILE A 139 -4.35 1.02 12.62
N THR A 140 -5.41 0.45 12.03
CA THR A 140 -6.64 0.17 12.78
C THR A 140 -6.51 -1.07 13.66
N GLY A 141 -5.96 -2.17 13.14
CA GLY A 141 -5.87 -3.44 13.86
C GLY A 141 -4.97 -3.38 15.11
N LEU A 142 -3.82 -2.72 15.02
CA LEU A 142 -2.94 -2.48 16.17
C LEU A 142 -3.52 -1.47 17.16
N ALA A 143 -4.19 -0.41 16.69
CA ALA A 143 -4.91 0.52 17.57
C ALA A 143 -6.03 -0.18 18.37
N GLY A 144 -6.65 -1.20 17.76
CA GLY A 144 -7.62 -2.09 18.43
C GLY A 144 -7.00 -3.25 19.21
N LEU A 145 -5.67 -3.29 19.39
CA LEU A 145 -4.92 -4.32 20.13
C LEU A 145 -5.18 -5.77 19.65
N GLN A 146 -5.44 -5.96 18.36
CA GLN A 146 -5.71 -7.28 17.81
C GLN A 146 -4.41 -8.07 17.60
N LEU A 147 -4.24 -9.18 18.32
CA LEU A 147 -3.08 -10.08 18.18
C LEU A 147 -2.94 -10.62 16.75
N ALA A 148 -4.05 -10.98 16.10
CA ALA A 148 -4.04 -11.43 14.71
C ALA A 148 -3.42 -10.37 13.78
N SER A 149 -3.79 -9.09 13.97
CA SER A 149 -3.25 -7.98 13.18
C SER A 149 -1.75 -7.76 13.45
N LEU A 150 -1.28 -7.96 14.68
CA LEU A 150 0.14 -7.90 15.00
C LEU A 150 0.95 -8.96 14.25
N VAL A 151 0.48 -10.21 14.26
CA VAL A 151 1.15 -11.31 13.55
C VAL A 151 1.17 -11.04 12.03
N THR A 152 0.06 -10.59 11.46
CA THR A 152 -0.04 -10.25 10.04
C THR A 152 0.92 -9.11 9.66
N VAL A 153 1.03 -8.08 10.49
CA VAL A 153 1.96 -6.95 10.24
C VAL A 153 3.42 -7.42 10.27
N ILE A 154 3.81 -8.23 11.26
CA ILE A 154 5.17 -8.79 11.33
C ILE A 154 5.48 -9.60 10.06
N ALA A 155 4.53 -10.43 9.62
CA ALA A 155 4.67 -11.21 8.40
C ALA A 155 4.83 -10.32 7.14
N PHE A 156 4.04 -9.24 7.02
CA PHE A 156 4.16 -8.29 5.92
C PHE A 156 5.54 -7.63 5.87
N PHE A 157 6.05 -7.15 7.01
CA PHE A 157 7.38 -6.52 7.05
C PHE A 157 8.51 -7.53 6.80
N ALA A 158 8.40 -8.75 7.33
CA ALA A 158 9.37 -9.82 7.08
C ALA A 158 9.41 -10.20 5.59
N ALA A 159 8.24 -10.41 4.98
CA ALA A 159 8.13 -10.72 3.56
C ALA A 159 8.62 -9.55 2.68
N GLY A 160 8.31 -8.30 3.05
CA GLY A 160 8.79 -7.10 2.36
C GLY A 160 10.31 -6.95 2.44
N ALA A 161 10.91 -7.21 3.60
CA ALA A 161 12.35 -7.24 3.77
C ALA A 161 12.98 -8.35 2.90
N ALA A 162 12.46 -9.57 2.96
CA ALA A 162 12.93 -10.68 2.14
C ALA A 162 12.82 -10.35 0.63
N ALA A 163 11.71 -9.76 0.20
CA ALA A 163 11.52 -9.33 -1.18
C ALA A 163 12.54 -8.25 -1.58
N SER A 164 12.81 -7.27 -0.72
CA SER A 164 13.77 -6.20 -0.98
C SER A 164 15.21 -6.71 -1.12
N PHE A 165 15.63 -7.64 -0.26
CA PHE A 165 17.02 -8.14 -0.25
C PHE A 165 17.26 -9.33 -1.19
N VAL A 166 16.23 -10.12 -1.51
CA VAL A 166 16.37 -11.35 -2.31
C VAL A 166 15.71 -11.21 -3.68
N VAL A 167 14.44 -10.80 -3.74
CA VAL A 167 13.65 -10.83 -4.98
C VAL A 167 14.00 -9.66 -5.90
N LEU A 168 14.07 -8.45 -5.34
CA LEU A 168 14.32 -7.23 -6.12
C LEU A 168 15.69 -7.26 -6.85
N PRO A 169 16.81 -7.66 -6.23
CA PRO A 169 18.10 -7.73 -6.93
C PRO A 169 18.18 -8.79 -8.02
N LEU A 170 17.31 -9.80 -8.00
CA LEU A 170 17.23 -10.84 -9.03
C LEU A 170 16.39 -10.41 -10.24
N LEU A 171 15.37 -9.58 -9.99
CA LEU A 171 14.41 -9.18 -11.00
C LEU A 171 14.80 -7.88 -11.70
N VAL A 172 15.35 -6.91 -10.98
CA VAL A 172 15.79 -5.63 -11.55
C VAL A 172 17.05 -5.85 -12.40
N PRO A 173 17.02 -5.51 -13.70
CA PRO A 173 18.21 -5.57 -14.53
C PRO A 173 19.24 -4.55 -14.03
N ARG A 174 20.48 -5.01 -13.82
CA ARG A 174 21.62 -4.15 -13.49
C ARG A 174 22.21 -3.50 -14.73
#